data_AF-A0AAW6A685-F1
#
_entry.id   AF-A0AAW6A685-F1
#
_cell.length_a   1.000
_cell.length_b   1.000
_cell.length_c   1.000
_cell.angle_alpha   90.00
_cell.angle_beta   90.00
_cell.angle_gamma   90.00
#
_symmetry.space_group_name_H-M   'P 1'
#
loop_
_entity.id
_entity.type
_entity.pdbx_description
1 polymer ?
#
loop_
_entity_poly.entity_id
_entity_poly.type
_entity_poly.pdbx_seq_one_letter_code
_entity_poly.pdbx_strand_id
1 'polypeptide(L)'
;MVDNEKEQQFMIEWQELTAFAKKVSEQDHSGHGFDHIQRVVATAKQLAAQTPEADTAVVLAAATMHDTYDDKLVPDVPIAKAAAQQAMVDAGMRADQVQMVLTIIDHMSFKANLQHHQSLPVEGQLVQDADRLDAIGAIGIGRAFMYGGAHGGRMYDPDLPPRADLTAAQYRTTEGTVINHFYEKLLKLKDQLNTDAAKKMAMHRQQVMEDFLTEFKAEWHGRR
;
A
#
# COMPACT_ATOMS: atom_id res chain seq x y z
N MET A 1 -48.47 -8.77 7.10
CA MET A 1 -47.61 -7.57 7.06
C MET A 1 -46.61 -7.70 8.18
N VAL A 2 -45.62 -8.58 8.01
CA VAL A 2 -44.58 -8.87 9.00
C VAL A 2 -43.26 -8.88 8.24
N ASP A 3 -42.28 -8.13 8.74
CA ASP A 3 -40.86 -8.12 8.37
C ASP A 3 -40.48 -7.69 6.94
N ASN A 4 -40.86 -6.47 6.54
CA ASN A 4 -40.19 -5.77 5.42
C ASN A 4 -39.08 -4.80 5.87
N GLU A 5 -38.79 -4.73 7.18
CA GLU A 5 -37.75 -3.85 7.75
C GLU A 5 -36.42 -4.57 8.00
N LYS A 6 -36.34 -5.90 7.81
CA LYS A 6 -35.10 -6.69 8.01
C LYS A 6 -34.30 -6.99 6.73
N GLU A 7 -34.77 -6.51 5.58
CA GLU A 7 -34.11 -6.69 4.27
C GLU A 7 -33.57 -5.38 3.68
N GLN A 8 -33.29 -4.37 4.51
CA GLN A 8 -32.35 -3.31 4.10
C GLN A 8 -30.93 -3.84 4.27
N GLN A 9 -30.60 -4.83 3.45
CA GLN A 9 -29.24 -5.32 3.30
C GLN A 9 -28.43 -4.14 2.72
N PHE A 10 -27.66 -3.47 3.58
CA PHE A 10 -26.81 -2.34 3.22
C PHE A 10 -25.83 -2.78 2.12
N MET A 11 -26.20 -2.53 0.87
CA MET A 11 -25.33 -2.73 -0.28
C MET A 11 -24.40 -1.52 -0.33
N ILE A 12 -23.13 -1.73 -0.01
CA ILE A 12 -22.12 -0.67 -0.11
C ILE A 12 -22.06 -0.17 -1.55
N GLU A 13 -22.17 1.15 -1.74
CA GLU A 13 -22.07 1.82 -3.04
C GLU A 13 -20.60 1.90 -3.47
N TRP A 14 -20.04 0.77 -3.91
CA TRP A 14 -18.63 0.66 -4.30
C TRP A 14 -18.20 1.64 -5.40
N GLN A 15 -19.12 2.04 -6.27
CA GLN A 15 -18.84 3.01 -7.33
C GLN A 15 -18.52 4.38 -6.75
N GLU A 16 -19.23 4.82 -5.72
CA GLU A 16 -18.99 6.11 -5.06
C GLU A 16 -17.66 6.12 -4.30
N LEU A 17 -17.36 5.05 -3.54
CA LEU A 17 -16.05 4.89 -2.88
C LEU A 17 -14.89 4.91 -3.88
N THR A 18 -15.05 4.19 -4.98
CA THR A 18 -14.03 4.11 -6.03
C THR A 18 -13.85 5.46 -6.72
N ALA A 19 -14.94 6.19 -6.98
CA ALA A 19 -14.90 7.52 -7.57
C ALA A 19 -14.21 8.53 -6.64
N PHE A 20 -14.48 8.45 -5.33
CA PHE A 20 -13.79 9.27 -4.33
C PHE A 20 -12.29 9.00 -4.32
N ALA A 21 -11.87 7.73 -4.20
CA ALA A 21 -10.45 7.36 -4.19
C ALA A 21 -9.72 7.76 -5.48
N LYS A 22 -10.38 7.61 -6.63
CA LYS A 22 -9.87 8.08 -7.92
C LYS A 22 -9.66 9.58 -7.93
N LYS A 23 -10.64 10.36 -7.47
CA LYS A 23 -10.55 11.83 -7.44
C LYS A 23 -9.40 12.32 -6.56
N VAL A 24 -9.13 11.66 -5.44
CA VAL A 24 -8.00 12.03 -4.56
C VAL A 24 -6.65 11.75 -5.22
N SER A 25 -6.54 10.64 -5.97
CA SER A 25 -5.28 10.18 -6.55
C SER A 25 -5.06 10.61 -8.01
N GLU A 26 -5.98 11.36 -8.62
CA GLU A 26 -5.98 11.66 -10.06
C GLU A 26 -4.79 12.51 -10.52
N GLN A 27 -4.28 13.38 -9.64
CA GLN A 27 -3.17 14.29 -9.93
C GLN A 27 -1.81 13.69 -9.55
N ASP A 28 -1.76 12.47 -9.02
CA ASP A 28 -0.50 11.83 -8.69
C ASP A 28 0.18 11.24 -9.93
N HIS A 29 1.44 11.61 -10.10
CA HIS A 29 2.32 11.08 -11.13
C HIS A 29 3.60 10.47 -10.54
N SER A 30 3.60 10.16 -9.25
CA SER A 30 4.77 9.61 -8.53
C SER A 30 4.73 8.09 -8.36
N GLY A 31 3.63 7.45 -8.78
CA GLY A 31 3.42 5.99 -8.65
C GLY A 31 2.45 5.59 -7.53
N HIS A 32 1.71 6.56 -7.00
CA HIS A 32 0.60 6.44 -6.04
C HIS A 32 -0.77 6.77 -6.66
N GLY A 33 -0.85 6.93 -7.99
CA GLY A 33 -2.10 7.15 -8.71
C GLY A 33 -3.10 5.99 -8.61
N PHE A 34 -4.30 6.19 -9.15
CA PHE A 34 -5.42 5.26 -9.02
C PHE A 34 -5.13 3.82 -9.46
N ASP A 35 -4.24 3.60 -10.44
CA ASP A 35 -3.84 2.26 -10.87
C ASP A 35 -3.19 1.43 -9.73
N HIS A 36 -2.49 2.09 -8.80
CA HIS A 36 -1.94 1.44 -7.60
C HIS A 36 -3.08 0.94 -6.70
N ILE A 37 -4.05 1.80 -6.40
CA ILE A 37 -5.23 1.44 -5.60
C ILE A 37 -5.97 0.25 -6.23
N GLN A 38 -6.16 0.24 -7.55
CA GLN A 38 -6.81 -0.87 -8.24
C GLN A 38 -6.07 -2.20 -8.08
N ARG A 39 -4.73 -2.21 -8.17
CA ARG A 39 -3.93 -3.44 -7.99
C ARG A 39 -3.91 -3.91 -6.53
N VAL A 40 -3.88 -2.98 -5.57
CA VAL A 40 -3.99 -3.29 -4.14
C VAL A 40 -5.36 -3.92 -3.85
N VAL A 41 -6.46 -3.32 -4.32
CA VAL A 41 -7.82 -3.88 -4.17
C VAL A 41 -7.92 -5.28 -4.80
N ALA A 42 -7.37 -5.47 -6.01
CA ALA A 42 -7.38 -6.77 -6.68
C ALA A 42 -6.63 -7.85 -5.87
N THR A 43 -5.48 -7.49 -5.30
CA THR A 43 -4.68 -8.39 -4.45
C THR A 43 -5.38 -8.67 -3.12
N ALA A 44 -5.90 -7.64 -2.46
CA ALA A 44 -6.63 -7.76 -1.20
C ALA A 44 -7.87 -8.65 -1.36
N LYS A 45 -8.58 -8.57 -2.49
CA LYS A 45 -9.69 -9.45 -2.83
C LYS A 45 -9.27 -10.92 -2.91
N GLN A 46 -8.12 -11.21 -3.52
CA GLN A 46 -7.58 -12.57 -3.62
C GLN A 46 -7.15 -13.13 -2.26
N LEU A 47 -6.58 -12.28 -1.41
CA LEU A 47 -6.19 -12.67 -0.05
C LEU A 47 -7.44 -12.93 0.81
N ALA A 48 -8.42 -12.02 0.81
CA ALA A 48 -9.68 -12.18 1.55
C ALA A 48 -10.46 -13.44 1.14
N ALA A 49 -10.45 -13.82 -0.15
CA ALA A 49 -11.09 -15.05 -0.63
C ALA A 49 -10.50 -16.34 -0.01
N GLN A 50 -9.29 -16.27 0.56
CA GLN A 50 -8.61 -17.36 1.25
C GLN A 50 -8.66 -17.23 2.78
N THR A 51 -9.40 -16.24 3.31
CA THR A 51 -9.47 -15.92 4.74
C THR A 51 -10.94 -15.75 5.15
N PRO A 52 -11.68 -16.85 5.37
CA PRO A 52 -13.13 -16.84 5.63
C PRO A 52 -13.56 -16.02 6.86
N GLU A 53 -12.67 -15.83 7.81
CA GLU A 53 -12.91 -15.06 9.05
C GLU A 53 -12.86 -13.54 8.86
N ALA A 54 -12.34 -13.04 7.72
CA ALA A 54 -12.20 -11.61 7.47
C ALA A 54 -13.51 -10.99 6.93
N ASP A 55 -13.88 -9.81 7.44
CA ASP A 55 -14.92 -8.99 6.81
C ASP A 55 -14.41 -8.46 5.46
N THR A 56 -14.83 -9.12 4.39
CA THR A 56 -14.42 -8.76 3.02
C THR A 56 -14.82 -7.32 2.65
N ALA A 57 -15.91 -6.79 3.20
CA ALA A 57 -16.30 -5.40 2.93
C ALA A 57 -15.31 -4.42 3.56
N VAL A 58 -14.87 -4.68 4.80
CA VAL A 58 -13.82 -3.87 5.45
C VAL A 58 -12.50 -3.97 4.70
N VAL A 59 -12.08 -5.17 4.27
CA VAL A 59 -10.84 -5.36 3.50
C VAL A 59 -10.86 -4.54 2.20
N LEU A 60 -11.93 -4.65 1.42
CA LEU A 60 -12.01 -3.97 0.12
C LEU A 60 -12.16 -2.45 0.29
N ALA A 61 -12.89 -1.98 1.30
CA ALA A 61 -13.00 -0.56 1.59
C ALA A 61 -11.67 0.03 2.06
N ALA A 62 -10.98 -0.62 3.00
CA ALA A 62 -9.66 -0.19 3.45
C ALA A 62 -8.64 -0.20 2.31
N ALA A 63 -8.60 -1.23 1.47
CA ALA A 63 -7.74 -1.26 0.29
C ALA A 63 -8.05 -0.14 -0.71
N THR A 64 -9.33 0.21 -0.89
CA THR A 64 -9.76 1.30 -1.78
C THR A 64 -9.35 2.67 -1.22
N MET A 65 -9.39 2.83 0.10
CA MET A 65 -9.27 4.13 0.76
C MET A 65 -7.88 4.41 1.36
N HIS A 66 -6.97 3.44 1.40
CA HIS A 66 -5.73 3.53 2.20
C HIS A 66 -4.83 4.74 1.91
N ASP A 67 -4.76 5.19 0.66
CA ASP A 67 -3.94 6.33 0.27
C ASP A 67 -4.74 7.66 0.27
N THR A 68 -6.05 7.65 0.52
CA THR A 68 -6.93 8.83 0.33
C THR A 68 -6.70 9.98 1.31
N TYR A 69 -5.89 9.77 2.35
CA TYR A 69 -5.45 10.82 3.26
C TYR A 69 -3.97 10.66 3.65
N ASP A 70 -3.15 10.09 2.75
CA ASP A 70 -1.69 10.06 2.89
C ASP A 70 -1.11 11.48 2.70
N ASP A 71 -0.13 11.85 3.53
CA ASP A 71 0.45 13.20 3.56
C ASP A 71 1.21 13.58 2.28
N LYS A 72 1.42 12.64 1.36
CA LYS A 72 1.93 12.89 0.00
C LYS A 72 0.87 13.33 -0.99
N LEU A 73 -0.39 12.93 -0.77
CA LEU A 73 -1.49 13.15 -1.72
C LEU A 73 -2.38 14.32 -1.30
N VAL A 74 -2.43 14.62 0.01
CA VAL A 74 -3.29 15.68 0.54
C VAL A 74 -2.49 16.70 1.37
N PRO A 75 -2.85 17.99 1.30
CA PRO A 75 -2.16 19.03 2.08
C PRO A 75 -2.58 19.06 3.56
N ASP A 76 -3.79 18.57 3.89
CA ASP A 76 -4.34 18.57 5.25
C ASP A 76 -4.97 17.19 5.54
N VAL A 77 -4.21 16.38 6.29
CA VAL A 77 -4.59 15.00 6.65
C VAL A 77 -5.86 14.96 7.50
N PRO A 78 -6.03 15.78 8.57
CA PRO A 78 -7.29 15.84 9.32
C PRO A 78 -8.54 16.11 8.46
N ILE A 79 -8.48 17.06 7.53
CA ILE A 79 -9.61 17.39 6.65
C ILE A 79 -9.87 16.23 5.67
N ALA A 80 -8.82 15.69 5.06
CA ALA A 80 -8.95 14.57 4.13
C ALA A 80 -9.51 13.32 4.80
N LYS A 81 -9.09 13.03 6.03
CA LYS A 81 -9.61 11.92 6.83
C LYS A 81 -11.10 12.08 7.15
N ALA A 82 -11.54 13.29 7.49
CA ALA A 82 -12.97 13.57 7.70
C ALA A 82 -13.78 13.37 6.40
N ALA A 83 -13.25 13.79 5.25
CA ALA A 83 -13.87 13.57 3.96
C ALA A 83 -13.95 12.08 3.58
N ALA A 84 -12.88 11.33 3.81
CA ALA A 84 -12.85 9.88 3.58
C ALA A 84 -13.84 9.14 4.50
N GLN A 85 -13.95 9.55 5.76
CA GLN A 85 -14.95 9.04 6.69
C GLN A 85 -16.37 9.28 6.16
N GLN A 86 -16.67 10.51 5.74
CA GLN A 86 -17.98 10.85 5.20
C GLN A 86 -18.29 10.06 3.93
N ALA A 87 -17.32 9.91 3.01
CA ALA A 87 -17.51 9.12 1.79
C ALA A 87 -17.86 7.64 2.09
N MET A 88 -17.28 7.04 3.13
CA MET A 88 -17.64 5.68 3.55
C MET A 88 -19.04 5.60 4.16
N VAL A 89 -19.43 6.60 4.95
CA VAL A 89 -20.79 6.70 5.50
C VAL A 89 -21.83 6.87 4.38
N ASP A 90 -21.56 7.77 3.44
CA ASP A 90 -22.44 8.05 2.31
C ASP A 90 -22.58 6.82 1.39
N ALA A 91 -21.53 6.03 1.24
CA ALA A 91 -21.56 4.76 0.52
C ALA A 91 -22.28 3.62 1.27
N GLY A 92 -22.88 3.88 2.44
CA GLY A 92 -23.70 2.94 3.18
C GLY A 92 -22.93 1.98 4.10
N MET A 93 -21.67 2.27 4.43
CA MET A 93 -20.93 1.47 5.41
C MET A 93 -21.45 1.71 6.84
N ARG A 94 -21.49 0.64 7.65
CA ARG A 94 -21.87 0.76 9.06
C ARG A 94 -20.79 1.47 9.87
N ALA A 95 -21.18 2.10 10.98
CA ALA A 95 -20.25 2.83 11.84
C ALA A 95 -19.08 1.99 12.37
N ASP A 96 -19.31 0.71 12.69
CA ASP A 96 -18.27 -0.25 13.10
C ASP A 96 -17.27 -0.53 11.97
N GLN A 97 -17.75 -0.68 10.73
CA GLN A 97 -16.90 -0.90 9.57
C GLN A 97 -16.07 0.34 9.23
N VAL A 98 -16.69 1.52 9.24
CA VAL A 98 -16.00 2.80 9.00
C VAL A 98 -14.87 2.99 10.02
N GLN A 99 -15.16 2.77 11.31
CA GLN A 99 -14.15 2.88 12.35
C GLN A 99 -13.00 1.89 12.15
N MET A 100 -13.32 0.65 11.75
CA MET A 100 -12.31 -0.37 11.49
C MET A 100 -11.42 0.00 10.30
N VAL A 101 -12.01 0.50 9.20
CA VAL A 101 -11.25 0.97 8.03
C VAL A 101 -10.29 2.10 8.42
N LEU A 102 -10.76 3.12 9.14
CA LEU A 102 -9.90 4.22 9.59
C LEU A 102 -8.73 3.71 10.46
N THR A 103 -9.02 2.80 11.39
CA THR A 103 -7.98 2.18 12.24
C THR A 103 -6.94 1.41 11.42
N ILE A 104 -7.35 0.68 10.39
CA ILE A 104 -6.42 -0.04 9.50
C ILE A 104 -5.48 0.95 8.81
N ILE A 105 -6.05 1.96 8.15
CA ILE A 105 -5.30 2.91 7.34
C ILE A 105 -4.30 3.70 8.20
N ASP A 106 -4.71 4.12 9.40
CA ASP A 106 -3.85 4.88 10.33
C ASP A 106 -2.59 4.09 10.77
N HIS A 107 -2.63 2.75 10.73
CA HIS A 107 -1.59 1.89 11.32
C HIS A 107 -0.91 0.92 10.34
N MET A 108 -1.35 0.86 9.08
CA MET A 108 -0.79 -0.10 8.11
C MET A 108 0.53 0.33 7.47
N SER A 109 0.86 1.63 7.44
CA SER A 109 2.03 2.12 6.70
C SER A 109 3.37 1.59 7.25
N PHE A 110 4.39 1.47 6.38
CA PHE A 110 5.74 1.09 6.80
C PHE A 110 6.30 2.02 7.89
N LYS A 111 6.05 3.33 7.76
CA LYS A 111 6.49 4.35 8.72
C LYS A 111 5.88 4.13 10.11
N ALA A 112 4.58 3.82 10.18
CA ALA A 112 3.91 3.55 11.45
C ALA A 112 4.54 2.35 12.17
N ASN A 113 4.97 1.34 11.40
CA ASN A 113 5.58 0.11 11.93
C ASN A 113 7.07 0.24 12.30
N LEU A 114 7.74 1.37 11.99
CA LEU A 114 9.13 1.62 12.40
C LEU A 114 9.26 1.99 13.88
N GLN A 115 8.21 2.53 14.50
CA GLN A 115 8.24 2.97 15.91
C GLN A 115 7.67 1.90 16.84
N HIS A 116 6.51 1.34 16.50
CA HIS A 116 5.86 0.26 17.25
C HIS A 116 5.21 -0.71 16.28
N HIS A 117 5.52 -2.01 16.41
CA HIS A 117 4.81 -3.05 15.66
C HIS A 117 3.39 -3.15 16.22
N GLN A 118 2.42 -2.61 15.50
CA GLN A 118 1.03 -2.70 15.89
C GLN A 118 0.39 -3.95 15.29
N SER A 119 -0.23 -4.77 16.13
CA SER A 119 -1.00 -5.92 15.66
C SER A 119 -2.30 -5.42 15.04
N LEU A 120 -2.39 -5.45 13.71
CA LEU A 120 -3.62 -5.17 12.99
C LEU A 120 -4.61 -6.33 13.12
N PRO A 121 -5.93 -6.06 13.02
CA PRO A 121 -6.91 -7.13 12.82
C PRO A 121 -6.63 -7.86 11.49
N VAL A 122 -7.26 -9.02 11.28
CA VAL A 122 -7.02 -9.84 10.08
C VAL A 122 -7.25 -9.04 8.79
N GLU A 123 -8.27 -8.18 8.76
CA GLU A 123 -8.56 -7.31 7.63
C GLU A 123 -7.41 -6.34 7.35
N GLY A 124 -6.84 -5.74 8.40
CA GLY A 124 -5.70 -4.84 8.26
C GLY A 124 -4.44 -5.55 7.81
N GLN A 125 -4.22 -6.79 8.25
CA GLN A 125 -3.11 -7.63 7.80
C GLN A 125 -3.22 -7.94 6.29
N LEU A 126 -4.42 -8.27 5.81
CA LEU A 126 -4.68 -8.54 4.39
C LEU A 126 -4.44 -7.30 3.52
N VAL A 127 -4.87 -6.13 3.97
CA VAL A 127 -4.70 -4.85 3.24
C VAL A 127 -3.22 -4.42 3.24
N GLN A 128 -2.55 -4.55 4.38
CA GLN A 128 -1.12 -4.29 4.49
C GLN A 128 -0.29 -5.24 3.60
N ASP A 129 -0.64 -6.52 3.56
CA ASP A 129 0.00 -7.49 2.68
C ASP A 129 -0.21 -7.10 1.21
N ALA A 130 -1.43 -6.72 0.82
CA ALA A 130 -1.75 -6.31 -0.55
C ALA A 130 -0.96 -5.07 -1.00
N ASP A 131 -0.88 -4.04 -0.15
CA ASP A 131 -0.08 -2.83 -0.42
C ASP A 131 1.41 -3.14 -0.54
N ARG A 132 1.96 -3.89 0.42
CA ARG A 132 3.38 -4.29 0.40
C ARG A 132 3.73 -5.17 -0.79
N LEU A 133 2.82 -6.04 -1.22
CA LEU A 133 3.00 -6.84 -2.42
C LEU A 133 3.10 -5.96 -3.67
N ASP A 134 2.32 -4.88 -3.80
CA ASP A 134 2.40 -3.94 -4.93
C ASP A 134 3.68 -3.09 -4.93
N ALA A 135 4.39 -3.02 -3.81
CA ALA A 135 5.70 -2.35 -3.71
C ALA A 135 6.88 -3.23 -4.16
N ILE A 136 6.67 -4.53 -4.45
CA ILE A 136 7.72 -5.48 -4.83
C ILE A 136 7.47 -6.14 -6.19
N GLY A 137 8.48 -6.80 -6.74
CA GLY A 137 8.43 -7.44 -8.06
C GLY A 137 8.54 -6.43 -9.21
N ALA A 138 8.09 -6.83 -10.40
CA ALA A 138 8.20 -6.01 -11.62
C ALA A 138 7.53 -4.62 -11.48
N ILE A 139 6.33 -4.58 -10.88
CA ILE A 139 5.64 -3.31 -10.58
C ILE A 139 6.42 -2.50 -9.55
N GLY A 140 6.92 -3.14 -8.49
CA GLY A 140 7.77 -2.50 -7.48
C GLY A 140 9.00 -1.83 -8.09
N ILE A 141 9.67 -2.49 -9.04
CA ILE A 141 10.80 -1.92 -9.79
C ILE A 141 10.35 -0.66 -10.52
N GLY A 142 9.30 -0.74 -11.34
CA GLY A 142 8.81 0.41 -12.11
C GLY A 142 8.45 1.60 -11.21
N ARG A 143 7.72 1.35 -10.11
CA ARG A 143 7.30 2.38 -9.15
C ARG A 143 8.49 3.02 -8.43
N ALA A 144 9.48 2.23 -8.02
CA ALA A 144 10.66 2.76 -7.32
C ALA A 144 11.44 3.77 -8.18
N PHE A 145 11.63 3.48 -9.48
CA PHE A 145 12.30 4.38 -10.41
C PHE A 145 11.44 5.59 -10.78
N MET A 146 10.13 5.39 -10.97
CA MET A 146 9.19 6.48 -11.24
C MET A 146 9.14 7.49 -10.08
N TYR A 147 9.02 7.00 -8.85
CA TYR A 147 9.03 7.83 -7.64
C TYR A 147 10.37 8.55 -7.49
N GLY A 148 11.48 7.84 -7.64
CA GLY A 148 12.83 8.41 -7.58
C GLY A 148 13.03 9.54 -8.60
N GLY A 149 12.64 9.31 -9.86
CA GLY A 149 12.72 10.32 -10.92
C GLY A 149 11.87 11.56 -10.64
N ALA A 150 10.63 11.37 -10.18
CA ALA A 150 9.72 12.48 -9.85
C ALA A 150 10.25 13.38 -8.71
N HIS A 151 11.09 12.84 -7.82
CA HIS A 151 11.67 13.56 -6.68
C HIS A 151 13.13 13.95 -6.90
N GLY A 152 13.65 13.88 -8.13
CA GLY A 152 15.03 14.24 -8.46
C GLY A 152 16.09 13.30 -7.86
N GLY A 153 15.68 12.10 -7.44
CA GLY A 153 16.55 11.09 -6.87
C GLY A 153 17.49 10.48 -7.91
N ARG A 154 18.68 10.08 -7.46
CA ARG A 154 19.64 9.36 -8.31
C ARG A 154 19.25 7.90 -8.40
N MET A 155 19.40 7.33 -9.60
CA MET A 155 19.19 5.91 -9.84
C MET A 155 20.11 5.04 -8.97
N TYR A 156 21.42 5.27 -9.08
CA TYR A 156 22.46 4.53 -8.37
C TYR A 156 23.72 5.38 -8.21
N ASP A 157 24.50 5.08 -7.18
CA ASP A 157 25.79 5.70 -6.88
C ASP A 157 26.66 4.62 -6.20
N PRO A 158 27.69 4.07 -6.89
CA PRO A 158 28.54 3.01 -6.34
C PRO A 158 29.30 3.40 -5.07
N ASP A 159 29.54 4.70 -4.88
CA ASP A 159 30.29 5.22 -3.73
C ASP A 159 29.39 5.49 -2.52
N LEU A 160 28.07 5.33 -2.69
CA LEU A 160 27.07 5.52 -1.63
C LEU A 160 26.38 4.19 -1.29
N PRO A 161 26.88 3.44 -0.29
CA PRO A 161 26.29 2.15 0.09
C PRO A 161 24.90 2.30 0.74
N PRO A 162 24.04 1.26 0.68
CA PRO A 162 22.75 1.28 1.36
C PRO A 162 22.91 1.33 2.88
N ARG A 163 21.99 2.04 3.54
CA ARG A 163 21.98 2.19 5.00
C ARG A 163 21.46 0.92 5.68
N ALA A 164 22.11 0.47 6.75
CA ALA A 164 21.70 -0.70 7.51
C ALA A 164 20.42 -0.43 8.34
N ASP A 165 20.44 0.66 9.11
CA ASP A 165 19.39 1.03 10.06
C ASP A 165 18.70 2.33 9.61
N LEU A 166 17.48 2.20 9.10
CA LEU A 166 16.65 3.33 8.70
C LEU A 166 15.78 3.78 9.87
N THR A 167 16.12 4.90 10.48
CA THR A 167 15.17 5.60 11.37
C THR A 167 14.08 6.27 10.53
N ALA A 168 12.90 6.51 11.13
CA ALA A 168 11.81 7.22 10.47
C ALA A 168 12.21 8.63 9.98
N ALA A 169 13.16 9.29 10.68
CA ALA A 169 13.71 10.59 10.28
C ALA A 169 14.58 10.48 9.01
N GLN A 170 15.40 9.45 8.91
CA GLN A 170 16.27 9.19 7.75
C GLN A 170 15.51 8.67 6.53
N TYR A 171 14.33 8.10 6.71
CA TYR A 171 13.48 7.59 5.63
C TYR A 171 12.98 8.70 4.68
N ARG A 172 12.85 9.95 5.16
CA ARG A 172 12.38 11.09 4.35
C ARG A 172 13.51 11.95 3.77
N THR A 173 14.78 11.64 4.05
CA THR A 173 15.88 12.42 3.48
C THR A 173 16.21 11.94 2.07
N THR A 174 16.57 12.88 1.19
CA THR A 174 16.96 12.64 -0.20
C THR A 174 18.38 12.07 -0.37
N GLU A 175 19.04 11.68 0.73
CA GLU A 175 20.44 11.23 0.76
C GLU A 175 20.64 9.78 0.31
N GLY A 176 19.69 9.20 -0.44
CA GLY A 176 19.74 7.81 -0.92
C GLY A 176 19.61 7.71 -2.43
N THR A 177 19.81 6.50 -2.96
CA THR A 177 19.57 6.17 -4.37
C THR A 177 18.38 5.23 -4.51
N VAL A 178 17.79 5.17 -5.71
CA VAL A 178 16.70 4.21 -6.01
C VAL A 178 17.17 2.78 -5.75
N ILE A 179 18.38 2.41 -6.19
CA ILE A 179 18.95 1.08 -5.93
C ILE A 179 19.16 0.82 -4.43
N ASN A 180 19.61 1.81 -3.65
CA ASN A 180 19.72 1.64 -2.20
C ASN A 180 18.36 1.38 -1.56
N HIS A 181 17.28 1.99 -2.05
CA HIS A 181 15.91 1.77 -1.55
C HIS A 181 15.48 0.29 -1.62
N PHE A 182 15.97 -0.47 -2.61
CA PHE A 182 15.70 -1.91 -2.68
C PHE A 182 16.25 -2.64 -1.45
N TYR A 183 17.52 -2.42 -1.10
CA TYR A 183 18.17 -3.05 0.05
C TYR A 183 17.69 -2.49 1.38
N GLU A 184 17.40 -1.20 1.40
CA GLU A 184 16.97 -0.48 2.59
C GLU A 184 15.56 -0.87 3.03
N LYS A 185 14.65 -1.13 2.07
CA LYS A 185 13.24 -1.43 2.32
C LYS A 185 12.70 -2.59 1.49
N LEU A 186 12.69 -2.49 0.16
CA LEU A 186 11.82 -3.34 -0.68
C LEU A 186 12.11 -4.84 -0.51
N LEU A 187 13.38 -5.22 -0.46
CA LEU A 187 13.81 -6.61 -0.28
C LEU A 187 13.51 -7.16 1.13
N LYS A 188 13.25 -6.29 2.11
CA LYS A 188 12.88 -6.68 3.48
C LYS A 188 11.37 -6.89 3.65
N LEU A 189 10.55 -6.42 2.70
CA LEU A 189 9.09 -6.47 2.83
C LEU A 189 8.54 -7.90 2.87
N LYS A 190 9.16 -8.85 2.15
CA LYS A 190 8.73 -10.25 2.15
C LYS A 190 8.69 -10.87 3.54
N ASP A 191 9.61 -10.46 4.42
CA ASP A 191 9.77 -11.00 5.78
C ASP A 191 8.84 -10.31 6.78
N GLN A 192 8.17 -9.23 6.35
CA GLN A 192 7.22 -8.45 7.13
C GLN A 192 5.76 -8.74 6.72
N LEU A 193 5.52 -9.63 5.77
CA LEU A 193 4.17 -10.02 5.38
C LEU A 193 3.51 -10.86 6.47
N ASN A 194 2.21 -10.67 6.63
CA ASN A 194 1.43 -11.26 7.71
C ASN A 194 1.00 -12.70 7.33
N THR A 195 0.34 -12.84 6.18
CA THR A 195 -0.31 -14.09 5.76
C THR A 195 0.61 -14.99 4.94
N ASP A 196 0.42 -16.31 5.05
CA ASP A 196 1.18 -17.29 4.28
C ASP A 196 0.89 -17.19 2.76
N ALA A 197 -0.34 -16.84 2.40
CA ALA A 197 -0.72 -16.57 1.01
C ALA A 197 0.09 -15.40 0.44
N ALA A 198 0.23 -14.29 1.17
CA ALA A 198 1.04 -13.16 0.74
C ALA A 198 2.54 -13.51 0.68
N LYS A 199 3.07 -14.21 1.69
CA LYS A 199 4.47 -14.68 1.67
C LYS A 199 4.78 -15.52 0.44
N LYS A 200 3.87 -16.43 0.07
CA LYS A 200 4.00 -17.26 -1.14
C LYS A 200 4.05 -16.41 -2.42
N MET A 201 3.18 -15.40 -2.55
CA MET A 201 3.21 -14.46 -3.69
C MET A 201 4.52 -13.65 -3.73
N ALA A 202 5.02 -13.25 -2.56
CA ALA A 202 6.21 -12.43 -2.44
C ALA A 202 7.49 -13.17 -2.85
N MET A 203 7.57 -14.50 -2.70
CA MET A 203 8.75 -15.27 -3.09
C MET A 203 9.16 -15.02 -4.54
N HIS A 204 8.21 -15.11 -5.48
CA HIS A 204 8.52 -14.86 -6.89
C HIS A 204 8.80 -13.39 -7.18
N ARG A 205 8.03 -12.47 -6.57
CA ARG A 205 8.25 -11.01 -6.71
C ARG A 205 9.63 -10.59 -6.19
N GLN A 206 10.09 -11.20 -5.10
CA GLN A 206 11.44 -10.99 -4.57
C GLN A 206 12.50 -11.42 -5.59
N GLN A 207 12.39 -12.64 -6.13
CA GLN A 207 13.36 -13.17 -7.10
C GLN A 207 13.50 -12.24 -8.31
N VAL A 208 12.38 -11.73 -8.84
CA VAL A 208 12.40 -10.76 -9.95
C VAL A 208 13.21 -9.51 -9.62
N MET A 209 13.13 -8.99 -8.40
CA MET A 209 13.92 -7.84 -7.98
C MET A 209 15.41 -8.18 -7.81
N GLU A 210 15.73 -9.34 -7.25
CA GLU A 210 17.11 -9.80 -7.07
C GLU A 210 17.81 -10.03 -8.43
N ASP A 211 17.09 -10.61 -9.39
CA ASP A 211 17.55 -10.78 -10.76
C ASP A 211 17.76 -9.43 -11.45
N PHE A 212 16.80 -8.52 -11.33
CA PHE A 212 16.92 -7.16 -11.86
C PHE A 212 18.13 -6.42 -11.27
N LEU A 213 18.33 -6.47 -9.96
CA LEU A 213 19.47 -5.80 -9.30
C LEU A 213 20.81 -6.39 -9.72
N THR A 214 20.85 -7.70 -9.97
CA THR A 214 22.04 -8.40 -10.45
C THR A 214 22.38 -7.95 -11.87
N GLU A 215 21.40 -7.95 -12.77
CA GLU A 215 21.58 -7.53 -14.16
C GLU A 215 21.93 -6.03 -14.23
N PHE A 216 21.17 -5.18 -13.52
CA PHE A 216 21.42 -3.74 -13.43
C PHE A 216 22.87 -3.42 -13.04
N LYS A 217 23.40 -4.09 -12.01
CA LYS A 217 24.79 -3.89 -11.58
C LYS A 217 25.80 -4.49 -12.56
N ALA A 218 25.45 -5.51 -13.32
CA ALA A 218 26.32 -6.05 -14.37
C ALA A 218 26.41 -5.07 -15.55
N GLU A 219 25.28 -4.56 -16.03
CA GLU A 219 25.15 -3.54 -17.07
C GLU A 219 25.85 -2.23 -16.68
N TRP A 220 25.68 -1.77 -15.44
CA TRP A 220 26.36 -0.57 -14.92
C TRP A 220 27.89 -0.66 -15.03
N HIS A 221 28.45 -1.86 -14.95
CA HIS A 221 29.88 -2.12 -15.09
C HIS A 221 30.28 -2.62 -16.49
N GLY A 222 29.37 -2.59 -17.47
CA GLY A 222 29.63 -3.04 -18.85
C GLY A 222 29.93 -4.53 -18.99
N ARG A 223 29.40 -5.38 -18.10
CA ARG A 223 29.65 -6.84 -18.09
C ARG A 223 28.57 -7.66 -18.81
N ARG A 224 27.57 -7.00 -19.39
CA ARG A 224 26.42 -7.55 -20.11
C ARG A 224 26.11 -6.67 -21.31
#